data_AF-A0A0S8EUM7-F1
#
_entry.id   AF-A0A0S8EUM7-F1
#
_cell.length_a   1.000
_cell.length_b   1.000
_cell.length_c   1.000
_cell.angle_alpha   90.00
_cell.angle_beta   90.00
_cell.angle_gamma   90.00
#
_symmetry.space_group_name_H-M   'P 1'
#
loop_
_entity.id
_entity.type
_entity.pdbx_description
1 polymer ?
#
loop_
_entity_poly.entity_id
_entity_poly.type
_entity_poly.pdbx_seq_one_letter_code
_entity_poly.pdbx_strand_id
1 'polypeptide(L)'
;MGGPPAWAGRPWYEPPYVRSNVVFFDWIRSVLKPTDVVLDAGAGPAPGDPVRRLRGEAAKVCGIDVDKAVLANEALDEARVVHGYPWPYPDAAFDLALSDYVLEHIEHPASYLGEVRRVLRPGGALFFRTVNTLHP
;
A
#
# COMPACT_ATOMS: atom_id res chain seq x y z
N MET A 1 -18.23 -5.62 -36.59
CA MET A 1 -18.40 -4.77 -35.41
C MET A 1 -18.98 -5.65 -34.30
N GLY A 2 -18.15 -6.06 -33.34
CA GLY A 2 -18.59 -6.88 -32.21
C GLY A 2 -19.28 -6.00 -31.17
N GLY A 3 -20.49 -6.37 -30.75
CA GLY A 3 -21.21 -5.67 -29.70
C GLY A 3 -20.43 -5.67 -28.37
N PRO A 4 -20.79 -4.76 -27.45
CA PRO A 4 -20.12 -4.69 -26.16
C PRO A 4 -20.20 -6.05 -25.44
N PRO A 5 -19.13 -6.46 -24.73
CA PRO A 5 -19.07 -7.75 -24.06
C PRO A 5 -20.18 -7.89 -23.01
N ALA A 6 -20.56 -9.14 -22.71
CA ALA A 6 -21.71 -9.49 -21.85
C ALA A 6 -21.69 -8.89 -20.42
N TRP A 7 -20.57 -8.30 -19.99
CA TRP A 7 -20.43 -7.59 -18.72
C TRP A 7 -20.83 -6.12 -18.78
N ALA A 8 -20.94 -5.51 -19.96
CA ALA A 8 -21.10 -4.06 -20.15
C ALA A 8 -22.43 -3.46 -19.66
N GLY A 9 -23.36 -4.30 -19.19
CA GLY A 9 -24.67 -3.87 -18.67
C GLY A 9 -24.95 -4.29 -17.23
N ARG A 10 -23.98 -4.89 -16.52
CA ARG A 10 -24.16 -5.19 -15.10
C ARG A 10 -23.88 -3.93 -14.27
N PRO A 11 -24.72 -3.57 -13.29
CA PRO A 11 -24.32 -2.60 -12.28
C PRO A 11 -23.01 -3.07 -11.65
N TRP A 12 -21.97 -2.24 -11.68
CA TRP A 12 -20.65 -2.54 -11.12
C TRP A 12 -20.62 -2.63 -9.59
N TYR A 13 -21.77 -2.42 -8.98
CA TYR A 13 -21.94 -2.23 -7.55
C TYR A 13 -23.21 -2.96 -7.13
N GLU A 14 -23.06 -4.12 -6.49
CA GLU A 14 -24.14 -4.76 -5.75
C GLU A 14 -23.95 -4.49 -4.25
N PRO A 15 -25.00 -4.04 -3.53
CA PRO A 15 -24.96 -3.95 -2.08
C PRO A 15 -24.61 -5.30 -1.42
N PRO A 16 -24.00 -5.28 -0.21
CA PRO A 16 -23.72 -4.11 0.61
C PRO A 16 -22.40 -3.40 0.25
N TYR A 17 -22.39 -2.06 0.38
CA TYR A 17 -21.19 -1.25 0.26
C TYR A 17 -20.20 -1.62 1.37
N VAL A 18 -19.12 -2.31 1.02
CA VAL A 18 -18.01 -2.52 1.95
C VAL A 18 -16.98 -1.43 1.69
N ARG A 19 -16.62 -0.68 2.73
CA ARG A 19 -15.57 0.34 2.63
C ARG A 19 -14.30 -0.35 2.14
N SER A 20 -13.82 0.06 0.96
CA SER A 20 -12.73 -0.64 0.27
C SER A 20 -11.46 -0.71 1.14
N ASN A 21 -11.20 0.31 1.97
CA ASN A 21 -10.08 0.33 2.88
C ASN A 21 -10.19 -0.72 4.00
N VAL A 22 -11.40 -1.03 4.47
CA VAL A 22 -11.62 -2.11 5.44
C VAL A 22 -11.23 -3.45 4.81
N VAL A 23 -11.76 -3.76 3.62
CA VAL A 23 -11.41 -5.01 2.91
C VAL A 23 -9.91 -5.15 2.68
N PHE A 24 -9.26 -4.06 2.31
CA PHE A 24 -7.83 -4.04 2.02
C PHE A 24 -6.98 -4.33 3.27
N PHE A 25 -7.23 -3.61 4.35
CA PHE A 25 -6.48 -3.78 5.58
C PHE A 25 -6.84 -5.08 6.30
N ASP A 26 -8.06 -5.59 6.16
CA ASP A 26 -8.41 -6.94 6.62
C ASP A 26 -7.66 -8.03 5.86
N TRP A 27 -7.44 -7.86 4.54
CA TRP A 27 -6.63 -8.79 3.76
C TRP A 27 -5.16 -8.76 4.19
N ILE A 28 -4.59 -7.57 4.40
CA ILE A 28 -3.24 -7.43 4.97
C ILE A 28 -3.16 -8.15 6.33
N ARG A 29 -4.12 -7.87 7.22
CA ARG A 29 -4.19 -8.49 8.56
C ARG A 29 -4.37 -10.00 8.52
N SER A 30 -5.02 -10.56 7.51
CA SER A 30 -5.19 -12.01 7.37
C SER A 30 -3.87 -12.76 7.15
N VAL A 31 -2.81 -12.07 6.70
CA VAL A 31 -1.47 -12.65 6.51
C VAL A 31 -0.40 -12.07 7.42
N LEU A 32 -0.67 -10.90 8.04
CA LEU A 32 0.24 -10.21 8.95
C LEU A 32 0.56 -11.06 10.17
N LYS A 33 1.84 -11.13 10.53
CA LYS A 33 2.30 -11.74 11.78
C LYS A 33 2.85 -10.67 12.73
N PRO A 34 2.76 -10.88 14.05
CA PRO A 34 3.37 -9.98 15.03
C PRO A 34 4.89 -9.83 14.90
N THR A 35 5.55 -10.73 14.18
CA THR A 35 7.01 -10.69 13.90
C THR A 35 7.36 -9.91 12.64
N ASP A 36 6.38 -9.53 11.83
CA ASP A 36 6.63 -8.94 10.51
C ASP A 36 7.13 -7.49 10.62
N VAL A 37 8.02 -7.13 9.70
CA VAL A 37 8.46 -5.76 9.45
C VAL A 37 7.76 -5.28 8.18
N VAL A 38 6.93 -4.24 8.32
CA VAL A 38 6.04 -3.75 7.27
C VAL A 38 6.54 -2.42 6.71
N LEU A 39 6.51 -2.26 5.39
CA LEU A 39 6.72 -0.99 4.71
C LEU A 39 5.39 -0.40 4.21
N ASP A 40 5.04 0.81 4.61
CA ASP A 40 4.02 1.64 3.97
C ASP A 40 4.69 2.61 3.00
N ALA A 41 4.62 2.29 1.70
CA ALA A 41 5.23 3.07 0.64
C ALA A 41 4.22 4.06 0.07
N GLY A 42 4.43 5.35 0.37
CA GLY A 42 3.45 6.43 0.20
C GLY A 42 2.54 6.58 1.43
N ALA A 43 3.13 6.52 2.63
CA ALA A 43 2.40 6.46 3.89
C ALA A 43 1.65 7.76 4.22
N GLY A 44 2.09 8.90 3.67
CA GLY A 44 1.53 10.21 3.98
C GLY A 44 1.55 10.57 5.48
N PRO A 45 0.81 11.61 5.89
CA PRO A 45 0.65 11.98 7.30
C PRO A 45 -0.14 10.95 8.10
N ALA A 46 -0.21 11.13 9.43
CA ALA A 46 -0.95 10.25 10.34
C ALA A 46 -2.34 9.89 9.81
N PRO A 47 -2.68 8.59 9.66
CA PRO A 47 -3.99 8.21 9.19
C PRO A 47 -5.03 8.61 10.25
N GLY A 48 -5.97 9.46 9.84
CA GLY A 48 -7.16 9.77 10.66
C GLY A 48 -8.13 8.57 10.79
N ASP A 49 -7.96 7.54 9.96
CA ASP A 49 -8.73 6.30 10.02
C ASP A 49 -7.94 5.20 10.75
N PRO A 50 -8.39 4.73 11.93
CA PRO A 50 -7.71 3.68 12.68
C PRO A 50 -7.59 2.36 11.91
N VAL A 51 -8.43 2.11 10.89
CA VAL A 51 -8.35 0.89 10.05
C VAL A 51 -6.97 0.75 9.39
N ARG A 52 -6.32 1.88 9.06
CA ARG A 52 -5.02 1.91 8.37
C ARG A 52 -3.82 1.68 9.30
N ARG A 53 -4.02 1.70 10.61
CA ARG A 53 -2.93 1.58 11.59
C ARG A 53 -2.56 0.12 11.78
N LEU A 54 -1.33 -0.25 11.40
CA LEU A 54 -0.74 -1.57 11.68
C LEU A 54 0.29 -1.53 12.82
N ARG A 55 0.68 -0.33 13.27
CA ARG A 55 1.59 -0.16 14.40
C ARG A 55 0.98 -0.72 15.67
N GLY A 56 1.75 -1.57 16.34
CA GLY A 56 1.30 -2.37 17.49
C GLY A 56 0.72 -3.74 17.11
N GLU A 57 0.44 -3.99 15.84
CA GLU A 57 0.04 -5.31 15.32
C GLU A 57 1.23 -6.06 14.68
N ALA A 58 2.18 -5.33 14.12
CA ALA A 58 3.43 -5.83 13.54
C ALA A 58 4.64 -5.56 14.46
N ALA A 59 5.78 -6.22 14.21
CA ALA A 59 7.01 -5.97 14.96
C ALA A 59 7.54 -4.55 14.72
N LYS A 60 7.37 -4.05 13.50
CA LYS A 60 7.73 -2.68 13.12
C LYS A 60 6.99 -2.24 11.87
N VAL A 61 6.49 -1.02 11.86
CA VAL A 61 5.93 -0.37 10.67
C VAL A 61 6.80 0.81 10.26
N CYS A 62 7.46 0.70 9.11
CA CYS A 62 8.21 1.78 8.50
C CYS A 62 7.36 2.44 7.41
N GLY A 63 7.40 3.76 7.29
CA GLY A 63 6.75 4.49 6.20
C GLY A 63 7.71 5.38 5.44
N ILE A 64 7.46 5.50 4.14
CA ILE A 64 8.15 6.43 3.25
C ILE A 64 7.16 7.29 2.48
N ASP A 65 7.54 8.53 2.22
CA ASP A 65 6.77 9.43 1.35
C ASP A 65 7.70 10.49 0.71
N VAL A 66 7.26 11.11 -0.38
CA VAL A 66 7.94 12.27 -0.97
C VAL A 66 7.64 13.55 -0.17
N ASP A 67 6.50 13.60 0.51
CA ASP A 67 6.07 14.71 1.35
C ASP A 67 6.65 14.56 2.76
N LYS A 68 7.16 15.68 3.32
CA LYS A 68 7.67 15.77 4.69
C LYS A 68 6.59 15.53 5.74
N ALA A 69 5.30 15.64 5.38
CA ALA A 69 4.17 15.38 6.27
C ALA A 69 4.19 13.95 6.87
N VAL A 70 4.85 12.98 6.21
CA VAL A 70 5.05 11.62 6.73
C VAL A 70 5.80 11.60 8.06
N LEU A 71 6.66 12.58 8.33
CA LEU A 71 7.43 12.65 9.57
C LEU A 71 6.55 12.87 10.81
N ALA A 72 5.31 13.34 10.64
CA ALA A 72 4.33 13.51 11.69
C ALA A 72 3.39 12.30 11.83
N ASN A 73 3.62 11.21 11.09
CA ASN A 73 2.74 10.05 11.10
C ASN A 73 2.98 9.15 12.32
N GLU A 74 2.15 9.34 13.36
CA GLU A 74 2.22 8.58 14.61
C GLU A 74 1.81 7.10 14.49
N ALA A 75 1.25 6.69 13.34
CA ALA A 75 0.94 5.30 13.03
C ALA A 75 2.15 4.52 12.49
N LEU A 76 3.34 5.13 12.43
CA LEU A 76 4.60 4.50 12.04
C LEU A 76 5.54 4.40 13.25
N ASP A 77 6.39 3.38 13.24
CA ASP A 77 7.55 3.28 14.14
C ASP A 77 8.77 4.01 13.58
N GLU A 78 8.83 4.14 12.25
CA GLU A 78 9.88 4.87 11.53
C GLU A 78 9.30 5.56 10.30
N ALA A 79 9.66 6.81 10.08
CA ALA A 79 9.23 7.59 8.91
C ALA A 79 10.45 8.17 8.17
N ARG A 80 10.45 8.11 6.84
CA ARG A 80 11.50 8.73 6.02
C ARG A 80 10.93 9.47 4.82
N VAL A 81 11.54 10.59 4.48
CA VAL A 81 11.25 11.31 3.24
C VAL A 81 12.17 10.78 2.14
N VAL A 82 11.61 10.37 1.01
CA VAL A 82 12.35 9.81 -0.14
C VAL A 82 11.86 10.46 -1.43
N HIS A 83 12.77 10.83 -2.35
CA HIS A 83 12.43 11.48 -3.62
C HIS A 83 12.67 10.61 -4.85
N GLY A 84 13.03 9.34 -4.66
CA GLY A 84 13.39 8.43 -5.74
C GLY A 84 14.04 7.16 -5.20
N TYR A 85 14.83 6.52 -6.06
CA TYR A 85 15.45 5.22 -5.80
C TYR A 85 16.98 5.35 -5.75
N PRO A 86 17.68 4.46 -5.00
CA PRO A 86 17.12 3.42 -4.16
C PRO A 86 16.51 3.97 -2.87
N TRP A 87 15.53 3.27 -2.31
CA TRP A 87 15.04 3.59 -0.96
C TRP A 87 16.11 3.28 0.09
N PRO A 88 16.17 4.03 1.20
CA PRO A 88 17.23 3.93 2.18
C PRO A 88 17.05 2.74 3.14
N TYR A 89 16.70 1.58 2.59
CA TYR A 89 16.57 0.29 3.24
C TYR A 89 17.44 -0.75 2.54
N PRO A 90 18.01 -1.71 3.29
CA PRO A 90 18.75 -2.81 2.69
C PRO A 90 17.82 -3.73 1.90
N ASP A 91 18.41 -4.57 1.08
CA ASP A 91 17.70 -5.66 0.41
C ASP A 91 17.06 -6.58 1.46
N ALA A 92 15.88 -7.13 1.16
CA ALA A 92 15.20 -8.09 2.04
C ALA A 92 14.96 -7.58 3.49
N ALA A 93 14.66 -6.29 3.63
CA ALA A 93 14.36 -5.64 4.91
C ALA A 93 12.94 -5.92 5.43
N PHE A 94 11.97 -6.14 4.54
CA PHE A 94 10.54 -6.18 4.87
C PHE A 94 9.90 -7.52 4.55
N ASP A 95 8.94 -7.93 5.38
CA ASP A 95 8.10 -9.10 5.13
C ASP A 95 6.90 -8.72 4.26
N LEU A 96 6.30 -7.56 4.53
CA LEU A 96 5.17 -7.01 3.79
C LEU A 96 5.46 -5.58 3.35
N ALA A 97 4.95 -5.21 2.18
CA ALA A 97 4.88 -3.84 1.71
C ALA A 97 3.42 -3.52 1.36
N LEU A 98 3.00 -2.29 1.60
CA LEU A 98 1.71 -1.79 1.18
C LEU A 98 1.80 -0.43 0.50
N SER A 99 0.82 -0.14 -0.36
CA SER A 99 0.68 1.14 -1.04
C SER A 99 -0.79 1.45 -1.28
N ASP A 100 -1.33 2.44 -0.58
CA ASP A 100 -2.75 2.78 -0.62
C ASP A 100 -2.97 4.10 -1.36
N TYR A 101 -3.45 4.04 -2.60
CA TYR A 101 -3.63 5.19 -3.51
C TYR A 101 -2.31 5.92 -3.86
N VAL A 102 -1.28 5.14 -4.17
CA VAL A 102 0.06 5.67 -4.46
C VAL A 102 0.46 5.42 -5.92
N LEU A 103 0.13 4.24 -6.47
CA LEU A 103 0.62 3.81 -7.77
C LEU A 103 0.13 4.71 -8.92
N GLU A 104 -1.00 5.41 -8.77
CA GLU A 104 -1.51 6.39 -9.73
C GLU A 104 -0.63 7.64 -9.85
N HIS A 105 0.22 7.90 -8.85
CA HIS A 105 1.13 9.04 -8.82
C HIS A 105 2.57 8.65 -9.23
N ILE A 106 2.82 7.36 -9.46
CA ILE A 106 4.15 6.87 -9.80
C ILE A 106 4.41 7.00 -11.31
N GLU A 107 5.36 7.85 -11.68
CA GLU A 107 5.77 8.08 -13.07
C GLU A 107 6.47 6.87 -13.71
N HIS A 108 7.23 6.11 -12.91
CA HIS A 108 8.00 4.95 -13.37
C HIS A 108 7.67 3.68 -12.57
N PRO A 109 6.53 3.00 -12.86
CA PRO A 109 6.06 1.85 -12.10
C PRO A 109 7.06 0.68 -12.08
N ALA A 110 7.82 0.47 -13.15
CA ALA A 110 8.82 -0.60 -13.20
C ALA A 110 9.94 -0.38 -12.16
N SER A 111 10.41 0.87 -12.01
CA SER A 111 11.41 1.24 -11.01
C SER A 111 10.85 1.11 -9.59
N TYR A 112 9.60 1.53 -9.38
CA TYR A 112 8.89 1.38 -8.12
C TYR A 112 8.80 -0.09 -7.69
N LEU A 113 8.25 -0.94 -8.57
CA LEU A 113 8.08 -2.36 -8.30
C LEU A 113 9.43 -3.08 -8.17
N GLY A 114 10.47 -2.61 -8.87
CA GLY A 114 11.84 -3.06 -8.71
C GLY A 114 12.37 -2.81 -7.30
N GLU A 115 12.16 -1.60 -6.77
CA GLU A 115 12.58 -1.25 -5.41
C GLU A 115 11.75 -1.95 -4.34
N VAL A 116 10.42 -2.04 -4.50
CA VAL A 116 9.57 -2.85 -3.62
C VAL A 116 10.09 -4.29 -3.59
N ARG A 117 10.35 -4.88 -4.76
CA ARG A 117 10.89 -6.24 -4.84
C ARG A 117 12.26 -6.37 -4.16
N ARG A 118 13.14 -5.37 -4.29
CA ARG A 118 14.46 -5.38 -3.68
C ARG A 118 14.36 -5.38 -2.14
N VAL A 119 13.52 -4.53 -1.58
CA VAL A 119 13.39 -4.38 -0.13
C VAL A 119 12.54 -5.47 0.52
N LEU A 120 11.70 -6.18 -0.24
CA LEU A 120 10.97 -7.34 0.23
C LEU A 120 11.87 -8.57 0.36
N ARG A 121 11.68 -9.33 1.44
CA ARG A 121 12.26 -10.65 1.64
C ARG A 121 11.75 -11.62 0.57
N PRO A 122 12.52 -12.68 0.24
CA PRO A 122 11.98 -13.80 -0.53
C PRO A 122 10.70 -14.35 0.13
N GLY A 123 9.60 -14.39 -0.63
CA GLY A 123 8.28 -14.80 -0.11
C GLY A 123 7.46 -13.68 0.53
N GLY A 124 8.02 -12.46 0.64
CA GLY A 124 7.27 -11.28 1.04
C GLY A 124 6.25 -10.84 -0.02
N ALA A 125 5.28 -10.04 0.40
CA ALA A 125 4.16 -9.63 -0.44
C ALA A 125 4.00 -8.11 -0.51
N LEU A 126 3.62 -7.62 -1.69
CA LEU A 126 3.14 -6.26 -1.90
C LEU A 126 1.60 -6.29 -1.96
N PHE A 127 0.97 -5.46 -1.13
CA PHE A 127 -0.44 -5.13 -1.17
C PHE A 127 -0.60 -3.74 -1.74
N PHE A 128 -1.45 -3.55 -2.76
CA PHE A 128 -1.71 -2.20 -3.22
C PHE A 128 -3.13 -2.01 -3.69
N ARG A 129 -3.59 -0.77 -3.64
CA ARG A 129 -4.80 -0.32 -4.31
C ARG A 129 -4.53 1.00 -5.00
N THR A 130 -5.18 1.16 -6.13
CA THR A 130 -5.11 2.34 -6.97
C THR A 130 -6.46 2.55 -7.62
N VAL A 131 -6.69 3.74 -8.15
CA VAL A 131 -7.89 4.03 -8.92
C VAL A 131 -7.97 3.17 -10.18
N ASN A 132 -9.18 2.71 -10.50
CA ASN A 132 -9.45 2.07 -11.78
C ASN A 132 -9.66 3.17 -12.84
N THR A 133 -9.27 2.92 -14.10
CA THR A 133 -9.53 3.82 -15.24
C THR A 133 -11.01 4.10 -15.49
N LEU A 134 -11.90 3.29 -14.92
CA LEU A 134 -13.35 3.47 -14.98
C LEU A 134 -13.93 4.19 -13.74
N HIS A 135 -13.09 4.66 -12.82
CA HIS A 135 -13.54 5.49 -11.71
C HIS A 135 -13.87 6.90 -12.25
N PRO A 136 -15.11 7.39 -12.09
CA PRO A 136 -15.48 8.75 -12.51
C PRO A 136 -14.75 9.82 -11.71
#